data_AF-A0A6G3WUP7-F1
#
_entry.id   AF-A0A6G3WUP7-F1
#
_cell.length_a   1.000
_cell.length_b   1.000
_cell.length_c   1.000
_cell.angle_alpha   90.00
_cell.angle_beta   90.00
_cell.angle_gamma   90.00
#
_symmetry.space_group_name_H-M   'P 1'
#
loop_
_entity.id
_entity.type
_entity.pdbx_description
1 polymer ?
#
loop_
_entity_poly.entity_id
_entity_poly.type
_entity_poly.pdbx_seq_one_letter_code
_entity_poly.pdbx_strand_id
1 'polypeptide(L)'
;HLNEIEADVLVAPLLAVERGHNILNDDAEAAIGTVYFLARPNPHPDDLSLAVHAINDWMVRATTTGTFSSWVRGARSIEEGADEVRRLARSRWYQVLARSMAWSRLGDDERATVTWDMLVLMWQVIGRLVRGGVPARVVFVDAAFAPNRAATPERPDTPESSLLHSIVDVLDPYFEGDAESAEEQFIARALYEPLRRMLTRLLTDPPRPAGTRTPHLTSH
;
A
#
# COMPACT_ATOMS: atom_id res chain seq x y z
N HIS A 1 11.95 21.98 -17.95
CA HIS A 1 12.19 21.09 -16.78
C HIS A 1 11.37 21.61 -15.60
N LEU A 2 10.92 20.79 -14.64
CA LEU A 2 10.10 21.27 -13.49
C LEU A 2 10.74 22.47 -12.76
N ASN A 3 12.07 22.56 -12.76
CA ASN A 3 12.85 23.67 -12.17
C ASN A 3 12.65 25.04 -12.85
N GLU A 4 12.02 25.11 -14.03
CA GLU A 4 11.73 26.36 -14.73
C GLU A 4 10.32 26.90 -14.43
N ILE A 5 9.52 26.14 -13.69
CA ILE A 5 8.15 26.50 -13.32
C ILE A 5 8.18 27.00 -11.87
N GLU A 6 7.94 28.29 -11.65
CA GLU A 6 7.63 28.81 -10.30
C GLU A 6 6.25 28.28 -9.87
N ALA A 7 6.22 27.12 -9.22
CA ALA A 7 5.02 26.53 -8.66
C ALA A 7 5.25 26.02 -7.24
N ASP A 8 4.39 26.44 -6.31
CA ASP A 8 4.42 25.99 -4.92
C ASP A 8 3.70 24.64 -4.71
N VAL A 9 2.85 24.24 -5.67
CA VAL A 9 1.98 23.06 -5.55
C VAL A 9 2.06 22.23 -6.82
N LEU A 10 2.45 20.96 -6.64
CA LEU A 10 2.36 19.93 -7.67
C LEU A 10 1.09 19.08 -7.44
N VAL A 11 0.20 19.09 -8.42
CA VAL A 11 -0.94 18.16 -8.47
C VAL A 11 -0.68 17.15 -9.57
N ALA A 12 -0.61 15.87 -9.20
CA ALA A 12 -0.32 14.79 -10.14
C ALA A 12 -1.09 13.51 -9.76
N PRO A 13 -1.46 12.68 -10.75
CA PRO A 13 -1.88 11.30 -10.49
C PRO A 13 -0.75 10.54 -9.78
N LEU A 14 -1.11 9.64 -8.86
CA LEU A 14 -0.14 8.93 -8.03
C LEU A 14 0.92 8.19 -8.88
N LEU A 15 0.46 7.46 -9.91
CA LEU A 15 1.30 6.72 -10.86
C LEU A 15 2.31 7.60 -11.61
N ALA A 16 2.03 8.90 -11.79
CA ALA A 16 2.94 9.82 -12.49
C ALA A 16 4.14 10.23 -11.60
N VAL A 17 4.05 10.05 -10.29
CA VAL A 17 5.09 10.43 -9.31
C VAL A 17 6.02 9.25 -8.99
N GLU A 18 5.64 8.02 -9.35
CA GLU A 18 6.36 6.81 -8.96
C GLU A 18 7.69 6.60 -9.68
N ARG A 19 7.79 6.93 -10.98
CA ARG A 19 9.00 6.72 -11.81
C ARG A 19 9.15 7.80 -12.88
N GLY A 20 10.40 8.12 -13.23
CA GLY A 20 10.74 8.95 -14.40
C GLY A 20 11.08 10.42 -14.10
N HIS A 21 10.79 10.93 -12.90
CA HIS A 21 11.07 12.31 -12.53
C HIS A 21 11.91 12.39 -11.25
N ASN A 22 13.08 13.03 -11.33
CA ASN A 22 13.85 13.41 -10.14
C ASN A 22 13.27 14.72 -9.58
N ILE A 23 12.51 14.61 -8.50
CA ILE A 23 11.95 15.76 -7.78
C ILE A 23 12.87 16.04 -6.59
N LEU A 24 14.01 16.65 -6.88
CA LEU A 24 15.05 16.99 -5.91
C LEU A 24 15.35 18.49 -5.95
N ASN A 25 15.78 19.05 -4.83
CA ASN A 25 16.33 20.40 -4.77
C ASN A 25 17.78 20.40 -5.31
N ASP A 26 18.41 21.58 -5.31
CA ASP A 26 19.78 21.75 -5.80
C ASP A 26 20.82 20.99 -4.95
N ASP A 27 20.49 20.66 -3.69
CA ASP A 27 21.31 19.87 -2.77
C ASP A 27 21.10 18.34 -2.92
N ALA A 28 20.34 17.91 -3.94
CA ALA A 28 19.96 16.51 -4.17
C ALA A 28 19.12 15.87 -3.04
N GLU A 29 18.47 16.69 -2.22
CA GLU A 29 17.48 16.29 -1.22
C GLU A 29 16.06 16.38 -1.78
N ALA A 30 15.06 15.89 -1.04
CA ALA A 30 13.67 15.98 -1.49
C ALA A 30 13.21 17.44 -1.69
N ALA A 31 12.75 17.78 -2.90
CA ALA A 31 12.16 19.11 -3.16
C ALA A 31 10.74 19.27 -2.59
N ILE A 32 10.06 18.16 -2.29
CA ILE A 32 8.71 18.15 -1.72
C ILE A 32 8.80 17.67 -0.28
N GLY A 33 8.39 18.52 0.68
CA GLY A 33 8.37 18.17 2.10
C GLY A 33 7.00 17.67 2.61
N THR A 34 5.93 17.83 1.84
CA THR A 34 4.57 17.41 2.24
C THR A 34 3.79 16.82 1.07
N VAL A 35 3.12 15.69 1.30
CA VAL A 35 2.19 15.07 0.35
C VAL A 35 0.79 14.99 0.95
N TYR A 36 -0.19 15.34 0.13
CA TYR A 36 -1.61 15.20 0.44
C TYR A 36 -2.21 14.12 -0.44
N PHE A 37 -2.57 12.98 0.15
CA PHE A 37 -3.35 11.95 -0.53
C PHE A 37 -4.82 12.36 -0.51
N LEU A 38 -5.28 12.92 -1.62
CA LEU A 38 -6.63 13.50 -1.76
C LEU A 38 -7.74 12.46 -1.88
N ALA A 39 -7.43 11.28 -2.41
CA ALA A 39 -8.34 10.18 -2.58
C ALA A 39 -7.63 8.87 -2.29
N ARG A 40 -8.34 7.89 -1.71
CA ARG A 40 -7.80 6.54 -1.56
C ARG A 40 -7.50 5.95 -2.95
N PRO A 41 -6.27 5.44 -3.21
CA PRO A 41 -6.01 4.71 -4.43
C PRO A 41 -7.01 3.57 -4.54
N ASN A 42 -7.79 3.56 -5.63
CA ASN A 42 -8.69 2.46 -5.92
C ASN A 42 -8.40 1.99 -7.34
N PRO A 43 -8.11 0.70 -7.54
CA PRO A 43 -7.88 0.17 -8.87
C PRO A 43 -9.16 0.34 -9.70
N HIS A 44 -8.97 0.64 -10.99
CA HIS A 44 -10.08 0.82 -11.91
C HIS A 44 -10.87 -0.49 -12.03
N PRO A 45 -12.21 -0.48 -12.17
CA PRO A 45 -13.00 -1.70 -12.32
C PRO A 45 -12.51 -2.62 -13.45
N ASP A 46 -12.01 -2.04 -14.53
CA ASP A 46 -11.46 -2.75 -15.69
C ASP A 46 -9.94 -3.03 -15.58
N ASP A 47 -9.32 -2.72 -14.44
CA ASP A 47 -7.89 -2.95 -14.24
C ASP A 47 -7.60 -4.43 -14.00
N LEU A 48 -7.20 -5.10 -15.08
CA LEU A 48 -6.75 -6.50 -15.04
C LEU A 48 -5.42 -6.69 -14.28
N SER A 49 -4.69 -5.61 -13.97
CA SER A 49 -3.39 -5.70 -13.29
C SER A 49 -3.52 -6.35 -11.92
N LEU A 50 -4.56 -6.03 -11.16
CA LEU A 50 -4.82 -6.71 -9.90
C LEU A 50 -5.07 -8.22 -10.07
N ALA A 51 -5.76 -8.59 -11.15
CA ALA A 51 -6.03 -10.00 -11.43
C ALA A 51 -4.74 -10.73 -11.78
N VAL A 52 -3.87 -10.09 -12.56
CA VAL A 52 -2.53 -10.58 -12.87
C VAL A 52 -1.68 -10.72 -11.61
N HIS A 53 -1.66 -9.71 -10.73
CA HIS A 53 -0.93 -9.75 -9.47
C HIS A 53 -1.39 -10.91 -8.59
N ALA A 54 -2.71 -11.10 -8.44
CA ALA A 54 -3.26 -12.19 -7.63
C ALA A 54 -2.92 -13.58 -8.18
N ILE A 55 -2.85 -13.75 -9.51
CA ILE A 55 -2.41 -15.03 -10.12
C ILE A 55 -0.91 -15.24 -9.93
N ASN A 56 -0.09 -14.20 -10.12
CA ASN A 56 1.34 -14.27 -9.92
C ASN A 56 1.67 -14.65 -8.48
N ASP A 57 1.06 -13.94 -7.53
CA ASP A 57 1.19 -14.18 -6.10
C ASP A 57 0.76 -15.61 -5.71
N TRP A 58 -0.39 -16.08 -6.21
CA TRP A 58 -0.83 -17.47 -6.04
C TRP A 58 0.18 -18.49 -6.57
N MET A 59 0.76 -18.25 -7.75
CA MET A 59 1.74 -19.16 -8.36
C MET A 59 3.10 -19.15 -7.63
N VAL A 60 3.54 -17.98 -7.18
CA VAL A 60 4.76 -17.82 -6.38
C VAL A 60 4.62 -18.59 -5.07
N ARG A 61 3.52 -18.38 -4.33
CA ARG A 61 3.24 -19.14 -3.11
C ARG A 61 3.19 -20.64 -3.36
N ALA A 62 2.49 -21.08 -4.40
CA ALA A 62 2.43 -22.49 -4.73
C ALA A 62 3.82 -23.10 -5.01
N THR A 63 4.72 -22.31 -5.60
CA THR A 63 6.10 -22.74 -5.85
C THR A 63 6.90 -22.84 -4.55
N THR A 64 6.80 -21.83 -3.68
CA THR A 64 7.57 -21.78 -2.42
C THR A 64 7.08 -22.81 -1.39
N THR A 65 5.79 -23.12 -1.34
CA THR A 65 5.22 -24.15 -0.44
C THR A 65 5.33 -25.57 -0.98
N GLY A 66 5.87 -25.76 -2.20
CA GLY A 66 5.93 -27.05 -2.88
C GLY A 66 4.59 -27.55 -3.44
N THR A 67 3.51 -26.80 -3.27
CA THR A 67 2.17 -27.13 -3.79
C THR A 67 2.19 -27.26 -5.32
N PHE A 68 2.93 -26.42 -6.04
CA PHE A 68 3.13 -26.52 -7.48
C PHE A 68 3.73 -27.87 -7.87
N SER A 69 4.75 -28.33 -7.14
CA SER A 69 5.36 -29.64 -7.38
C SER A 69 4.35 -30.77 -7.16
N SER A 70 3.46 -30.63 -6.17
CA SER A 70 2.38 -31.60 -5.92
C SER A 70 1.39 -31.69 -7.08
N TRP A 71 1.00 -30.55 -7.68
CA TRP A 71 0.11 -30.54 -8.85
C TRP A 71 0.74 -31.24 -10.05
N VAL A 72 2.00 -30.91 -10.36
CA VAL A 72 2.68 -31.47 -11.53
C VAL A 72 2.99 -32.95 -11.34
N ARG A 73 3.46 -33.37 -10.16
CA ARG A 73 3.82 -34.77 -9.87
C ARG A 73 2.62 -35.67 -9.56
N GLY A 74 1.46 -35.09 -9.27
CA GLY A 74 0.22 -35.84 -9.08
C GLY A 74 -0.36 -36.41 -10.38
N ALA A 75 0.09 -35.93 -11.54
CA ALA A 75 -0.33 -36.40 -12.85
C ALA A 75 0.57 -37.53 -13.38
N ARG A 76 0.06 -38.29 -14.37
CA ARG A 76 0.79 -39.46 -14.91
C ARG A 76 1.93 -39.07 -15.84
N SER A 77 1.91 -37.84 -16.36
CA SER A 77 2.96 -37.28 -17.22
C SER A 77 3.14 -35.78 -16.92
N ILE A 78 4.27 -35.23 -17.36
CA ILE A 78 4.55 -33.79 -17.24
C ILE A 78 3.51 -32.97 -18.02
N GLU A 79 3.07 -33.47 -19.18
CA GLU A 79 2.03 -32.82 -19.99
C GLU A 79 0.69 -32.74 -19.25
N GLU A 80 0.22 -33.87 -18.69
CA GLU A 80 -1.00 -33.89 -17.88
C GLU A 80 -0.88 -32.97 -16.64
N GLY A 81 0.30 -32.93 -16.01
CA GLY A 81 0.57 -32.03 -14.89
C GLY A 81 0.54 -30.55 -15.29
N ALA A 82 1.10 -30.20 -16.45
CA ALA A 82 1.07 -28.84 -16.97
C ALA A 82 -0.36 -28.39 -17.30
N ASP A 83 -1.18 -29.29 -17.86
CA ASP A 83 -2.58 -29.01 -18.16
C ASP A 83 -3.43 -28.85 -16.89
N GLU A 84 -3.14 -29.64 -15.85
CA GLU A 84 -3.79 -29.47 -14.55
C GLU A 84 -3.47 -28.11 -13.92
N VAL A 85 -2.20 -27.69 -13.94
CA VAL A 85 -1.79 -26.36 -13.47
C VAL A 85 -2.50 -25.26 -14.27
N ARG A 86 -2.58 -25.38 -15.60
CA ARG A 86 -3.32 -24.42 -16.44
C ARG A 86 -4.81 -24.38 -16.11
N ARG A 87 -5.42 -25.53 -15.82
CA ARG A 87 -6.83 -25.62 -15.42
C ARG A 87 -7.06 -24.90 -14.08
N LEU A 88 -6.20 -25.15 -13.09
CA LEU A 88 -6.25 -24.48 -11.79
C LEU A 88 -6.04 -22.98 -11.91
N ALA A 89 -5.03 -22.54 -12.68
CA ALA A 89 -4.76 -21.13 -12.94
C ALA A 89 -5.95 -20.42 -13.60
N ARG A 90 -6.60 -21.06 -14.59
CA ARG A 90 -7.80 -20.53 -15.24
C ARG A 90 -8.98 -20.43 -14.27
N SER A 91 -9.17 -21.43 -13.42
CA SER A 91 -10.19 -21.39 -12.37
C SER A 91 -9.94 -20.23 -11.41
N ARG A 92 -8.70 -20.06 -10.95
CA ARG A 92 -8.32 -18.95 -10.06
C ARG A 92 -8.51 -17.59 -10.75
N TRP A 93 -8.15 -17.49 -12.02
CA TRP A 93 -8.35 -16.27 -12.82
C TRP A 93 -9.81 -15.83 -12.83
N TYR A 94 -10.74 -16.75 -13.13
CA TYR A 94 -12.17 -16.41 -13.13
C TYR A 94 -12.71 -16.07 -11.74
N GLN A 95 -12.23 -16.72 -10.68
CA GLN A 95 -12.59 -16.35 -9.30
C GLN A 95 -12.14 -14.92 -8.98
N VAL A 96 -10.91 -14.57 -9.34
CA VAL A 96 -10.36 -13.24 -9.10
C VAL A 96 -11.09 -12.17 -9.93
N LEU A 97 -11.47 -12.47 -11.18
CA LEU A 97 -12.26 -11.54 -12.00
C LEU A 97 -13.69 -11.34 -11.47
N ALA A 98 -14.27 -12.33 -10.81
CA ALA A 98 -15.63 -12.27 -10.28
C ALA A 98 -15.74 -11.61 -8.90
N ARG A 99 -14.61 -11.24 -8.28
CA ARG A 99 -14.58 -10.74 -6.89
C ARG A 99 -15.16 -9.34 -6.75
N SER A 100 -15.52 -8.97 -5.51
CA SER A 100 -15.94 -7.61 -5.22
C SER A 100 -14.78 -6.63 -5.34
N MET A 101 -14.95 -5.54 -6.08
CA MET A 101 -13.97 -4.44 -6.12
C MET A 101 -14.06 -3.53 -4.88
N ALA A 102 -15.05 -3.73 -4.02
CA ALA A 102 -15.14 -2.99 -2.77
C ALA A 102 -14.20 -3.61 -1.73
N TRP A 103 -13.20 -2.85 -1.33
CA TRP A 103 -12.13 -3.29 -0.42
C TRP A 103 -12.65 -3.94 0.88
N SER A 104 -13.72 -3.42 1.49
CA SER A 104 -14.32 -3.99 2.72
C SER A 104 -15.08 -5.32 2.52
N ARG A 105 -15.27 -5.75 1.27
CA ARG A 105 -15.91 -7.03 0.91
C ARG A 105 -14.90 -8.07 0.41
N LEU A 106 -13.61 -7.75 0.45
CA LEU A 106 -12.55 -8.70 0.13
C LEU A 106 -12.33 -9.67 1.29
N GLY A 107 -12.15 -10.96 0.96
CA GLY A 107 -11.64 -11.95 1.93
C GLY A 107 -10.22 -11.62 2.36
N ASP A 108 -9.76 -12.20 3.46
CA ASP A 108 -8.50 -11.80 4.12
C ASP A 108 -7.27 -11.90 3.19
N ASP A 109 -7.07 -13.03 2.52
CA ASP A 109 -5.95 -13.22 1.57
C ASP A 109 -5.96 -12.20 0.41
N GLU A 110 -7.16 -11.91 -0.12
CA GLU A 110 -7.32 -10.98 -1.22
C GLU A 110 -7.08 -9.54 -0.78
N ARG A 111 -7.55 -9.20 0.43
CA ARG A 111 -7.35 -7.90 1.04
C ARG A 111 -5.86 -7.67 1.29
N ALA A 112 -5.15 -8.65 1.84
CA ALA A 112 -3.71 -8.56 2.05
C ALA A 112 -2.96 -8.24 0.74
N THR A 113 -3.29 -8.95 -0.35
CA THR A 113 -2.70 -8.70 -1.68
C THR A 113 -2.96 -7.27 -2.17
N VAL A 114 -4.21 -6.82 -2.11
CA VAL A 114 -4.60 -5.46 -2.56
C VAL A 114 -3.98 -4.39 -1.67
N THR A 115 -3.89 -4.64 -0.37
CA THR A 115 -3.25 -3.75 0.60
C THR A 115 -1.76 -3.61 0.29
N TRP A 116 -1.05 -4.69 -0.02
CA TRP A 116 0.35 -4.63 -0.46
C TRP A 116 0.54 -3.80 -1.73
N ASP A 117 -0.32 -3.97 -2.73
CA ASP A 117 -0.28 -3.16 -3.96
C ASP A 117 -0.43 -1.66 -3.65
N MET A 118 -1.45 -1.28 -2.86
CA MET A 118 -1.69 0.11 -2.46
C MET A 118 -0.56 0.67 -1.58
N LEU A 119 -0.04 -0.15 -0.67
CA LEU A 119 1.08 0.18 0.21
C LEU A 119 2.32 0.53 -0.61
N VAL A 120 2.73 -0.34 -1.53
CA VAL A 120 3.92 -0.11 -2.37
C VAL A 120 3.75 1.17 -3.18
N LEU A 121 2.58 1.36 -3.78
CA LEU A 121 2.21 2.56 -4.54
C LEU A 121 2.41 3.85 -3.72
N MET A 122 1.81 3.89 -2.53
CA MET A 122 1.92 5.03 -1.63
C MET A 122 3.35 5.22 -1.11
N TRP A 123 4.04 4.12 -0.79
CA TRP A 123 5.39 4.16 -0.26
C TRP A 123 6.41 4.64 -1.29
N GLN A 124 6.24 4.33 -2.57
CA GLN A 124 7.08 4.89 -3.64
C GLN A 124 7.04 6.41 -3.65
N VAL A 125 5.87 7.01 -3.41
CA VAL A 125 5.71 8.46 -3.34
C VAL A 125 6.27 9.03 -2.04
N ILE A 126 5.93 8.44 -0.89
CA ILE A 126 6.47 8.88 0.41
C ILE A 126 8.01 8.80 0.43
N GLY A 127 8.57 7.76 -0.18
CA GLY A 127 10.00 7.57 -0.39
C GLY A 127 10.69 8.72 -1.14
N ARG A 128 9.95 9.51 -1.95
CA ARG A 128 10.48 10.70 -2.61
C ARG A 128 10.67 11.87 -1.66
N LEU A 129 9.87 11.95 -0.59
CA LEU A 129 9.90 13.04 0.37
C LEU A 129 10.99 12.87 1.44
N VAL A 130 11.48 11.65 1.66
CA VAL A 130 12.46 11.34 2.72
C VAL A 130 13.91 11.28 2.22
N ARG A 131 14.15 11.64 0.95
CA ARG A 131 15.50 11.64 0.35
C ARG A 131 16.38 12.71 1.00
N GLY A 132 17.60 12.33 1.37
CA GLY A 132 18.48 13.19 2.16
C GLY A 132 18.18 13.19 3.66
N GLY A 133 17.20 12.41 4.13
CA GLY A 133 16.84 12.35 5.56
C GLY A 133 16.08 13.58 6.05
N VAL A 134 15.53 14.38 5.13
CA VAL A 134 14.75 15.58 5.46
C VAL A 134 13.36 15.22 6.01
N PRO A 135 12.75 16.07 6.85
CA PRO A 135 11.40 15.83 7.37
C PRO A 135 10.35 15.72 6.26
N ALA A 136 9.54 14.66 6.30
CA ALA A 136 8.41 14.46 5.41
C ALA A 136 7.09 14.50 6.19
N ARG A 137 6.07 15.14 5.63
CA ARG A 137 4.70 15.14 6.15
C ARG A 137 3.76 14.45 5.17
N VAL A 138 2.98 13.52 5.68
CA VAL A 138 1.96 12.79 4.92
C VAL A 138 0.59 13.13 5.49
N VAL A 139 -0.34 13.53 4.64
CA VAL A 139 -1.71 13.87 5.03
C VAL A 139 -2.70 13.03 4.22
N PHE A 140 -3.55 12.28 4.91
CA PHE A 140 -4.67 11.54 4.32
C PHE A 140 -5.93 12.38 4.44
N VAL A 141 -6.45 12.88 3.32
CA VAL A 141 -7.57 13.83 3.31
C VAL A 141 -8.93 13.13 3.22
N ASP A 142 -8.97 11.96 2.56
CA ASP A 142 -10.19 11.20 2.32
C ASP A 142 -10.55 10.30 3.52
N ALA A 143 -11.81 10.35 3.95
CA ALA A 143 -12.35 9.46 4.98
C ALA A 143 -12.20 7.97 4.60
N ALA A 144 -12.14 7.63 3.31
CA ALA A 144 -11.98 6.26 2.84
C ALA A 144 -10.70 5.56 3.34
N PHE A 145 -9.68 6.31 3.80
CA PHE A 145 -8.47 5.75 4.41
C PHE A 145 -8.71 5.19 5.84
N ALA A 146 -9.60 5.83 6.61
CA ALA A 146 -9.99 5.42 7.98
C ALA A 146 -11.48 5.78 8.23
N PRO A 147 -12.43 5.02 7.63
CA PRO A 147 -13.83 5.43 7.55
C PRO A 147 -14.52 5.57 8.90
N ASN A 148 -14.27 4.65 9.83
CA ASN A 148 -14.94 4.67 11.12
C ASN A 148 -14.40 5.80 12.01
N ARG A 149 -13.12 6.12 11.89
CA ARG A 149 -12.51 7.27 12.56
C ARG A 149 -13.08 8.60 12.08
N ALA A 150 -13.47 8.68 10.80
CA ALA A 150 -14.10 9.87 10.22
C ALA A 150 -15.63 9.92 10.44
N ALA A 151 -16.24 8.88 11.01
CA ALA A 151 -17.68 8.80 11.22
C ALA A 151 -18.14 9.65 12.42
N THR A 152 -19.43 9.97 12.46
CA THR A 152 -20.06 10.69 13.57
C THR A 152 -21.20 9.83 14.16
N PRO A 153 -21.10 9.33 15.41
CA PRO A 153 -19.93 9.42 16.29
C PRO A 153 -18.75 8.58 15.78
N GLU A 154 -17.54 8.95 16.20
CA GLU A 154 -16.32 8.21 15.87
C GLU A 154 -16.40 6.76 16.36
N ARG A 155 -15.86 5.85 15.57
CA ARG A 155 -15.80 4.42 15.88
C ARG A 155 -14.39 3.89 15.59
N PRO A 156 -13.94 2.83 16.28
CA PRO A 156 -12.68 2.21 15.96
C PRO A 156 -12.70 1.62 14.55
N ASP A 157 -11.62 1.79 13.83
CA ASP A 157 -11.36 1.09 12.58
C ASP A 157 -10.66 -0.25 12.85
N THR A 158 -10.81 -1.18 11.91
CA THR A 158 -10.14 -2.48 11.89
C THR A 158 -9.43 -2.68 10.53
N PRO A 159 -8.57 -3.71 10.38
CA PRO A 159 -8.01 -4.08 9.09
C PRO A 159 -9.06 -4.44 8.01
N GLU A 160 -10.34 -4.62 8.36
CA GLU A 160 -11.46 -4.83 7.44
C GLU A 160 -12.14 -3.53 7.00
N SER A 161 -12.05 -2.47 7.82
CA SER A 161 -12.73 -1.19 7.58
C SER A 161 -11.80 -0.09 7.07
N SER A 162 -10.51 -0.12 7.44
CA SER A 162 -9.54 0.92 7.13
C SER A 162 -8.31 0.40 6.39
N LEU A 163 -7.99 1.02 5.27
CA LEU A 163 -6.76 0.74 4.52
C LEU A 163 -5.52 0.98 5.40
N LEU A 164 -5.49 2.05 6.20
CA LEU A 164 -4.34 2.36 7.06
C LEU A 164 -4.12 1.29 8.14
N HIS A 165 -5.20 0.77 8.73
CA HIS A 165 -5.10 -0.34 9.69
C HIS A 165 -4.65 -1.62 8.99
N SER A 166 -5.17 -1.91 7.79
CA SER A 166 -4.74 -3.07 7.03
C SER A 166 -3.28 -3.00 6.62
N ILE A 167 -2.74 -1.82 6.30
CA ILE A 167 -1.30 -1.65 6.02
C ILE A 167 -0.46 -2.04 7.24
N VAL A 168 -0.88 -1.64 8.44
CA VAL A 168 -0.19 -2.03 9.68
C VAL A 168 -0.29 -3.54 9.88
N ASP A 169 -1.49 -4.09 9.75
CA ASP A 169 -1.77 -5.52 9.92
C ASP A 169 -0.94 -6.42 8.99
N VAL A 170 -0.80 -6.08 7.69
CA VAL A 170 0.04 -6.87 6.76
C VAL A 170 1.53 -6.71 7.01
N LEU A 171 1.95 -5.62 7.68
CA LEU A 171 3.36 -5.39 8.03
C LEU A 171 3.72 -6.08 9.34
N ASP A 172 2.82 -6.13 10.32
CA ASP A 172 3.09 -6.60 11.69
C ASP A 172 3.82 -7.96 11.78
N PRO A 173 3.48 -9.00 10.99
CA PRO A 173 4.19 -10.29 11.03
C PRO A 173 5.69 -10.20 10.76
N TYR A 174 6.14 -9.18 10.01
CA TYR A 174 7.56 -8.97 9.69
C TYR A 174 8.34 -8.22 10.79
N PHE A 175 7.63 -7.64 11.76
CA PHE A 175 8.22 -6.87 12.86
C PHE A 175 8.04 -7.55 14.21
N GLU A 176 6.98 -8.33 14.36
CA GLU A 176 6.53 -8.95 15.60
C GLU A 176 6.45 -10.47 15.43
N GLY A 177 7.39 -11.20 16.05
CA GLY A 177 7.40 -12.66 16.09
C GLY A 177 8.35 -13.34 15.09
N ASP A 178 8.18 -14.65 14.95
CA ASP A 178 9.05 -15.56 14.18
C ASP A 178 8.29 -16.20 13.00
N ALA A 179 7.14 -15.64 12.59
CA ALA A 179 6.31 -16.20 11.53
C ALA A 179 7.00 -16.12 10.15
N GLU A 180 7.74 -15.05 9.92
CA GLU A 180 8.46 -14.78 8.67
C GLU A 180 9.96 -15.07 8.82
N SER A 181 10.63 -15.39 7.71
CA SER A 181 12.07 -15.70 7.71
C SER A 181 12.91 -14.51 8.18
N ALA A 182 14.11 -14.80 8.71
CA ALA A 182 15.02 -13.75 9.16
C ALA A 182 15.39 -12.78 8.02
N GLU A 183 15.52 -13.30 6.79
CA GLU A 183 15.76 -12.52 5.59
C GLU A 183 14.58 -11.58 5.27
N GLU A 184 13.34 -12.07 5.32
CA GLU A 184 12.15 -11.27 5.07
C GLU A 184 11.97 -10.17 6.12
N GLN A 185 12.17 -10.50 7.40
CA GLN A 185 12.15 -9.51 8.48
C GLN A 185 13.22 -8.43 8.29
N PHE A 186 14.43 -8.82 7.88
CA PHE A 186 15.51 -7.86 7.61
C PHE A 186 15.13 -6.89 6.49
N ILE A 187 14.60 -7.42 5.37
CA ILE A 187 14.16 -6.61 4.23
C ILE A 187 13.01 -5.69 4.64
N ALA A 188 12.00 -6.22 5.32
CA ALA A 188 10.83 -5.44 5.74
C ALA A 188 11.22 -4.32 6.71
N ARG A 189 12.12 -4.58 7.67
CA ARG A 189 12.65 -3.55 8.58
C ARG A 189 13.37 -2.45 7.80
N ALA A 190 14.27 -2.83 6.89
CA ALA A 190 15.01 -1.85 6.09
C ALA A 190 14.10 -0.97 5.22
N LEU A 191 13.04 -1.55 4.63
CA LEU A 191 12.19 -0.85 3.67
C LEU A 191 10.98 -0.14 4.29
N TYR A 192 10.36 -0.70 5.32
CA TYR A 192 9.03 -0.29 5.78
C TYR A 192 8.96 0.12 7.26
N GLU A 193 10.02 -0.05 8.04
CA GLU A 193 9.99 0.34 9.47
C GLU A 193 9.58 1.80 9.69
N PRO A 194 10.11 2.80 8.95
CA PRO A 194 9.72 4.20 9.16
C PRO A 194 8.23 4.42 8.88
N LEU A 195 7.70 3.78 7.84
CA LEU A 195 6.28 3.84 7.48
C LEU A 195 5.41 3.25 8.58
N ARG A 196 5.74 2.02 9.01
CA ARG A 196 4.99 1.31 10.06
C ARG A 196 4.92 2.17 11.33
N ARG A 197 6.07 2.68 11.80
CA ARG A 197 6.14 3.55 12.98
C ARG A 197 5.30 4.82 12.82
N MET A 198 5.33 5.44 11.65
CA MET A 198 4.52 6.64 11.38
C MET A 198 3.02 6.32 11.43
N LEU A 199 2.59 5.23 10.78
CA LEU A 199 1.18 4.82 10.75
C LEU A 199 0.68 4.39 12.13
N THR A 200 1.43 3.57 12.87
CA THR A 200 1.05 3.18 14.23
C THR A 200 0.81 4.42 15.10
N ARG A 201 1.72 5.41 15.07
CA ARG A 201 1.55 6.68 15.80
C ARG A 201 0.30 7.45 15.36
N LEU A 202 0.08 7.57 14.05
CA LEU A 202 -1.08 8.26 13.49
C LEU A 202 -2.41 7.63 13.95
N LEU A 203 -2.45 6.29 14.04
CA LEU A 203 -3.64 5.54 14.40
C LEU A 203 -3.88 5.52 15.91
N THR A 204 -2.83 5.54 16.74
CA THR A 204 -2.94 5.58 18.21
C THR A 204 -3.19 6.98 18.77
N ASP A 205 -2.62 8.03 18.17
CA ASP A 205 -2.78 9.39 18.67
C ASP A 205 -4.16 9.94 18.26
N PRO A 206 -5.00 10.42 19.21
CA PRO A 206 -6.26 11.05 18.85
C PRO A 206 -6.00 12.26 17.94
N PRO A 207 -6.88 12.53 16.94
CA PRO A 207 -6.69 13.68 16.07
C PRO A 207 -6.59 14.94 16.92
N ARG A 208 -5.48 15.68 16.79
CA ARG A 208 -5.34 16.94 17.52
C ARG A 208 -6.53 17.83 17.13
N PRO A 209 -7.27 18.42 18.09
CA PRO A 209 -8.31 19.37 17.76
C PRO A 209 -7.70 20.43 16.85
N ALA A 210 -8.41 20.76 15.77
CA ALA A 210 -7.99 21.81 14.85
C ALA A 210 -7.61 23.03 15.70
N GLY A 211 -6.31 23.37 15.73
CA GLY A 211 -5.80 24.39 16.60
C GLY A 211 -6.63 25.64 16.41
N THR A 212 -7.18 26.16 17.50
CA THR A 212 -7.72 27.52 17.54
C THR A 212 -6.64 28.41 16.96
N ARG A 213 -6.85 28.93 15.75
CA ARG A 213 -6.04 30.00 15.19
C ARG A 213 -6.12 31.14 16.19
N THR A 214 -5.10 31.30 17.02
CA THR A 214 -4.90 32.52 17.78
C THR A 214 -4.78 33.64 16.74
N PRO A 215 -5.68 34.64 16.73
CA PRO A 215 -5.49 35.78 15.86
C PRO A 215 -4.15 36.41 16.24
N HIS A 216 -3.24 36.50 15.28
CA HIS A 216 -2.07 37.34 15.42
C HIS A 216 -2.59 38.77 15.64
N LEU A 217 -2.56 39.24 16.90
CA LEU A 217 -2.58 40.67 17.17
C LEU A 217 -1.26 41.21 16.61
N THR A 218 -1.34 41.84 15.45
CA THR A 218 -0.33 42.78 14.99
C THR A 218 -0.38 43.99 15.90
N SER A 219 0.51 44.04 16.88
CA SER A 219 0.97 45.27 17.50
C SER A 219 2.32 45.61 16.90
N HIS A 220 2.33 46.57 15.97
CA HIS A 220 3.19 47.74 15.89
C HIS A 220 2.96 48.46 14.56
#